data_AF-A0A7S1H2H8-F1
#
_entry.id   AF-A0A7S1H2H8-F1
#
_cell.length_a   1.000
_cell.length_b   1.000
_cell.length_c   1.000
_cell.angle_alpha   90.00
_cell.angle_beta   90.00
_cell.angle_gamma   90.00
#
_symmetry.space_group_name_H-M   'P 1'
#
loop_
_entity.id
_entity.type
_entity.pdbx_description
1 polymer ?
#
loop_
_entity_poly.entity_id
_entity_poly.type
_entity_poly.pdbx_seq_one_letter_code
_entity_poly.pdbx_strand_id
1 'polypeptide(L)'
;EGKDGGEGEYMHIDYVNGVIDQPFCYWDSGMVPAYCVSYSDRGVEDVGWRYCRESKVAHEHKDTLWFTTTIIKLKALVRGHPFSTQEEQRVQISEIGAQTKAFFNEGIPTTLAGFQGHHKYRLEHQLGKYSAVYPKDSKVQGFFQGKKVYDKKDIKPLHTKSSWLR
;
A
#
# COMPACT_ATOMS: atom_id res chain seq x y z
N GLU A 1 -0.24 -38.34 1.50
CA GLU A 1 -1.51 -37.62 1.72
C GLU A 1 -1.41 -36.28 1.01
N GLY A 2 -1.87 -36.24 -0.24
CA GLY A 2 -1.91 -35.01 -1.03
C GLY A 2 -3.07 -34.17 -0.52
N LYS A 3 -2.79 -32.94 -0.09
CA LYS A 3 -3.85 -31.97 0.17
C LYS A 3 -4.53 -31.67 -1.15
N ASP A 4 -5.83 -31.91 -1.19
CA ASP A 4 -6.76 -31.45 -2.21
C ASP A 4 -6.48 -29.97 -2.49
N GLY A 5 -5.88 -29.71 -3.65
CA GLY A 5 -5.79 -28.36 -4.20
C GLY A 5 -7.20 -27.95 -4.58
N GLY A 6 -7.81 -27.09 -3.76
CA GLY A 6 -9.12 -26.54 -4.02
C GLY A 6 -9.16 -25.95 -5.43
N GLU A 7 -10.15 -26.38 -6.23
CA GLU A 7 -10.43 -25.81 -7.53
C GLU A 7 -10.64 -24.29 -7.37
N GLY A 8 -9.67 -23.49 -7.83
CA GLY A 8 -9.82 -22.04 -7.91
C GLY A 8 -8.61 -21.17 -7.56
N GLU A 9 -7.53 -21.72 -7.00
CA GLU A 9 -6.36 -20.90 -6.61
C GLU A 9 -5.20 -20.96 -7.62
N TYR A 10 -4.56 -19.81 -7.86
CA TYR A 10 -3.35 -19.72 -8.68
C TYR A 10 -2.14 -20.36 -7.97
N MET A 11 -1.39 -21.19 -8.70
CA MET A 11 -0.15 -21.83 -8.24
C MET A 11 1.07 -21.15 -8.87
N HIS A 12 2.13 -20.92 -8.08
CA HIS A 12 3.41 -20.43 -8.61
C HIS A 12 4.16 -21.56 -9.32
N ILE A 13 4.63 -21.30 -10.54
CA ILE A 13 5.43 -22.26 -11.32
C ILE A 13 6.61 -21.51 -11.95
N ASP A 14 7.83 -21.91 -11.59
CA ASP A 14 9.07 -21.54 -12.26
C ASP A 14 9.70 -22.80 -12.85
N TYR A 15 9.43 -23.03 -14.13
CA TYR A 15 9.92 -24.20 -14.86
C TYR A 15 11.45 -24.19 -15.02
N VAL A 16 12.07 -23.00 -15.08
CA VAL A 16 13.52 -22.87 -15.33
C VAL A 16 14.31 -23.30 -14.11
N ASN A 17 13.87 -22.89 -12.92
CA ASN A 17 14.53 -23.23 -11.67
C ASN A 17 13.96 -24.48 -10.99
N GLY A 18 12.96 -25.13 -11.60
CA GLY A 18 12.30 -26.32 -11.05
C GLY A 18 11.54 -26.05 -9.75
N VAL A 19 11.04 -24.82 -9.57
CA VAL A 19 10.35 -24.39 -8.35
C VAL A 19 8.84 -24.43 -8.57
N ILE A 20 8.14 -25.14 -7.69
CA ILE A 20 6.68 -25.30 -7.72
C ILE A 20 6.12 -24.84 -6.38
N ASP A 21 5.12 -23.97 -6.44
CA ASP A 21 4.35 -23.45 -5.31
C ASP A 21 5.18 -22.82 -4.17
N GLN A 22 6.31 -22.20 -4.53
CA GLN A 22 7.15 -21.42 -3.61
C GLN A 22 7.27 -19.97 -4.08
N PRO A 23 6.21 -19.14 -3.95
CA PRO A 23 6.24 -17.77 -4.45
C PRO A 23 7.26 -16.86 -3.74
N PHE A 24 7.82 -17.27 -2.59
CA PHE A 24 8.86 -16.50 -1.90
C PHE A 24 10.28 -16.83 -2.37
N CYS A 25 10.47 -17.75 -3.32
CA CYS A 25 11.81 -18.16 -3.79
C CYS A 25 12.66 -16.98 -4.29
N TYR A 26 12.03 -15.95 -4.88
CA TYR A 26 12.72 -14.75 -5.31
C TYR A 26 13.10 -13.84 -4.14
N TRP A 27 12.24 -13.72 -3.14
CA TRP A 27 12.56 -12.99 -1.92
C TRP A 27 13.75 -13.64 -1.19
N ASP A 28 13.72 -14.96 -1.06
CA ASP A 28 14.76 -15.74 -0.37
C ASP A 28 16.11 -15.72 -1.12
N SER A 29 16.10 -15.44 -2.43
CA SER A 29 17.33 -15.19 -3.21
C SER A 29 17.82 -13.74 -3.15
N GLY A 30 17.15 -12.88 -2.38
CA GLY A 30 17.50 -11.46 -2.19
C GLY A 30 16.89 -10.52 -3.23
N MET A 31 16.01 -11.01 -4.12
CA MET A 31 15.28 -10.18 -5.06
C MET A 31 14.03 -9.59 -4.41
N VAL A 32 13.91 -8.26 -4.41
CA VAL A 32 12.73 -7.56 -3.90
C VAL A 32 11.96 -6.92 -5.07
N PRO A 33 10.96 -7.61 -5.63
CA PRO A 33 10.26 -7.08 -6.79
C PRO A 33 9.33 -5.93 -6.38
N ALA A 34 9.54 -4.75 -6.97
CA ALA A 34 8.68 -3.57 -6.75
C ALA A 34 7.32 -3.68 -7.45
N TYR A 35 7.30 -4.35 -8.61
CA TYR A 35 6.12 -4.54 -9.44
C TYR A 35 6.06 -6.02 -9.86
N CYS A 36 5.01 -6.74 -9.45
CA CYS A 36 4.68 -8.05 -10.00
C CYS A 36 3.30 -7.98 -10.62
N VAL A 37 3.20 -8.40 -11.88
CA VAL A 37 1.93 -8.41 -12.61
C VAL A 37 1.69 -9.81 -13.18
N SER A 38 0.46 -10.26 -13.10
CA SER A 38 0.00 -11.41 -13.90
C SER A 38 -0.67 -10.88 -15.17
N TYR A 39 -0.56 -11.67 -16.24
CA TYR A 39 -1.34 -11.47 -17.45
C TYR A 39 -2.03 -12.78 -17.80
N SER A 40 -3.33 -12.70 -18.05
CA SER A 40 -4.16 -13.84 -18.41
C SER A 40 -5.23 -13.42 -19.41
N ASP A 41 -6.08 -14.37 -19.80
CA ASP A 41 -7.33 -14.13 -20.52
C ASP A 41 -8.30 -13.20 -19.75
N ARG A 42 -8.18 -13.15 -18.42
CA ARG A 42 -8.93 -12.22 -17.55
C ARG A 42 -8.31 -10.81 -17.44
N GLY A 43 -7.20 -10.57 -18.12
CA GLY A 43 -6.51 -9.29 -18.15
C GLY A 43 -5.27 -9.24 -17.25
N VAL A 44 -4.95 -8.04 -16.75
CA VAL A 44 -3.74 -7.75 -15.98
C VAL A 44 -4.07 -7.48 -14.52
N GLU A 45 -3.39 -8.12 -13.58
CA GLU A 45 -3.58 -7.91 -12.13
C GLU A 45 -2.27 -7.62 -11.39
N ASP A 46 -2.35 -6.86 -10.30
CA ASP A 46 -1.24 -6.69 -9.35
C ASP A 46 -1.18 -7.92 -8.43
N VAL A 47 -0.13 -8.72 -8.60
CA VAL A 47 0.13 -9.93 -7.81
C VAL A 47 1.32 -9.76 -6.88
N GLY A 48 1.81 -8.53 -6.67
CA GLY A 48 2.96 -8.23 -5.81
C GLY A 48 2.81 -8.75 -4.39
N TRP A 49 1.58 -8.79 -3.87
CA TRP A 49 1.26 -9.33 -2.55
C TRP A 49 1.66 -10.81 -2.36
N ARG A 50 1.73 -11.59 -3.45
CA ARG A 50 2.10 -13.01 -3.40
C ARG A 50 3.61 -13.22 -3.30
N TYR A 51 4.39 -12.29 -3.86
CA TYR A 51 5.84 -12.42 -4.03
C TYR A 51 6.66 -11.54 -3.06
N CYS A 52 5.99 -10.68 -2.30
CA CYS A 52 6.65 -9.80 -1.33
C CYS A 52 6.15 -10.06 0.10
N ARG A 53 7.05 -10.47 1.01
CA ARG A 53 6.74 -10.64 2.44
C ARG A 53 6.52 -9.31 3.15
N GLU A 54 7.29 -8.29 2.80
CA GLU A 54 7.28 -7.00 3.49
C GLU A 54 6.83 -5.87 2.58
N SER A 55 5.55 -5.52 2.69
CA SER A 55 4.92 -4.41 1.97
C SER A 55 5.71 -3.10 2.09
N LYS A 56 6.33 -2.80 3.24
CA LYS A 56 7.15 -1.57 3.41
C LYS A 56 8.33 -1.47 2.43
N VAL A 57 9.11 -2.54 2.27
CA VAL A 57 10.32 -2.54 1.41
C VAL A 57 9.93 -2.48 -0.08
N ALA A 58 8.85 -3.16 -0.45
CA ALA A 58 8.32 -3.06 -1.81
C ALA A 58 7.73 -1.67 -2.11
N HIS A 59 7.06 -1.03 -1.14
CA HIS A 59 6.48 0.30 -1.35
C HIS A 59 7.52 1.41 -1.48
N GLU A 60 8.72 1.28 -0.88
CA GLU A 60 9.81 2.25 -1.06
C GLU A 60 10.25 2.40 -2.52
N HIS A 61 10.13 1.31 -3.29
CA HIS A 61 10.55 1.26 -4.69
C HIS A 61 9.37 1.38 -5.68
N LYS A 62 8.13 1.52 -5.17
CA LYS A 62 6.89 1.49 -5.97
C LYS A 62 6.29 2.88 -6.12
N ASP A 63 6.30 3.44 -7.32
CA ASP A 63 5.42 4.56 -7.67
C ASP A 63 3.98 4.04 -7.73
N THR A 64 3.29 4.22 -6.61
CA THR A 64 1.95 3.66 -6.42
C THR A 64 0.92 4.32 -7.33
N LEU A 65 1.05 5.63 -7.61
CA LEU A 65 0.09 6.37 -8.42
C LEU A 65 0.24 6.00 -9.89
N TRP A 66 1.47 6.00 -10.40
CA TRP A 66 1.76 5.59 -11.77
C TRP A 66 1.36 4.13 -12.00
N PHE A 67 1.70 3.24 -11.08
CA PHE A 67 1.44 1.81 -11.24
C PHE A 67 -0.06 1.51 -11.23
N THR A 68 -0.81 2.08 -10.28
CA THR A 68 -2.27 1.91 -10.23
C THR A 68 -2.93 2.42 -11.51
N THR A 69 -2.51 3.60 -11.99
CA THR A 69 -3.01 4.18 -13.25
C THR A 69 -2.69 3.29 -14.46
N THR A 70 -1.51 2.69 -14.48
CA THR A 70 -1.06 1.81 -15.58
C THR A 70 -1.84 0.50 -15.58
N ILE A 71 -2.05 -0.14 -14.43
CA ILE A 71 -2.86 -1.36 -14.31
C ILE A 71 -4.30 -1.09 -14.78
N ILE A 72 -4.90 0.03 -14.39
CA ILE A 72 -6.25 0.43 -14.85
C ILE A 72 -6.29 0.56 -16.38
N LYS A 73 -5.31 1.25 -16.98
CA LYS A 73 -5.23 1.41 -18.43
C LYS A 73 -5.02 0.09 -19.15
N LEU A 74 -4.15 -0.78 -18.62
CA LEU A 74 -3.90 -2.11 -19.20
C LEU A 74 -5.15 -2.99 -19.14
N LYS A 75 -5.87 -2.99 -18.01
CA LYS A 75 -7.16 -3.68 -17.89
C LYS A 75 -8.17 -3.20 -18.94
N ALA A 76 -8.16 -1.91 -19.29
CA ALA A 76 -9.03 -1.36 -20.34
C ALA A 76 -8.57 -1.70 -21.77
N LEU A 77 -7.29 -2.01 -21.99
CA LEU A 77 -6.71 -2.23 -23.32
C LEU A 77 -6.74 -3.70 -23.77
N VAL A 78 -6.79 -4.67 -22.85
CA VAL A 78 -6.92 -6.10 -23.17
C VAL A 78 -8.35 -6.35 -23.66
N ARG A 79 -8.55 -6.16 -24.97
CA ARG A 79 -9.84 -6.09 -25.66
C ARG A 79 -10.73 -7.30 -25.40
N GLY A 80 -11.96 -7.06 -24.93
CA GLY A 80 -13.06 -8.04 -24.93
C GLY A 80 -13.60 -8.48 -23.57
N HIS A 81 -13.25 -7.85 -22.45
CA HIS A 81 -13.78 -8.26 -21.14
C HIS A 81 -15.32 -8.06 -21.07
N PRO A 82 -16.16 -9.12 -21.02
CA PRO A 82 -17.63 -8.99 -20.99
C PRO A 82 -18.16 -8.54 -19.63
N PHE A 83 -17.30 -8.44 -18.61
CA PHE A 83 -17.67 -8.19 -17.21
C PHE A 83 -16.86 -7.06 -16.60
N SER A 84 -16.94 -5.89 -17.22
CA SER A 84 -16.95 -4.67 -16.42
C SER A 84 -18.30 -4.03 -16.71
N THR A 85 -19.37 -4.72 -16.32
CA THR A 85 -20.68 -4.10 -16.30
C THR A 85 -20.59 -2.79 -15.52
N GLN A 86 -21.41 -1.80 -15.86
CA GLN A 86 -21.46 -0.54 -15.13
C GLN A 86 -21.65 -0.77 -13.62
N GLU A 87 -22.27 -1.90 -13.24
CA GLU A 87 -22.44 -2.34 -11.87
C GLU A 87 -21.14 -2.84 -11.21
N GLU A 88 -20.28 -3.61 -11.89
CA GLU A 88 -18.98 -4.03 -11.34
C GLU A 88 -18.02 -2.83 -11.17
N GLN A 89 -18.09 -1.83 -12.07
CA GLN A 89 -17.38 -0.57 -11.87
C GLN A 89 -17.91 0.18 -10.64
N ARG A 90 -19.24 0.19 -10.44
CA ARG A 90 -19.86 0.79 -9.25
C ARG A 90 -19.49 0.06 -7.98
N VAL A 91 -19.43 -1.27 -7.99
CA VAL A 91 -19.00 -2.08 -6.85
C VAL A 91 -17.53 -1.83 -6.55
N GLN A 92 -16.64 -1.82 -7.55
CA GLN A 92 -15.22 -1.48 -7.32
C GLN A 92 -15.04 -0.05 -6.79
N ILE A 93 -15.74 0.94 -7.35
CA ILE A 93 -15.70 2.32 -6.84
C ILE A 93 -16.25 2.37 -5.40
N SER A 94 -17.29 1.60 -5.10
CA SER A 94 -17.87 1.49 -3.76
C SER A 94 -16.90 0.84 -2.77
N GLU A 95 -16.23 -0.25 -3.15
CA GLU A 95 -15.24 -0.95 -2.34
C GLU A 95 -13.99 -0.10 -2.12
N ILE A 96 -13.48 0.55 -3.16
CA ILE A 96 -12.39 1.54 -3.03
C ILE A 96 -12.84 2.67 -2.11
N GLY A 97 -14.07 3.16 -2.25
CA GLY A 97 -14.65 4.16 -1.37
C GLY A 97 -14.78 3.68 0.07
N ALA A 98 -15.16 2.43 0.30
CA ALA A 98 -15.26 1.81 1.62
C ALA A 98 -13.88 1.60 2.26
N GLN A 99 -12.89 1.13 1.49
CA GLN A 99 -11.51 0.98 1.93
C GLN A 99 -10.86 2.33 2.23
N THR A 100 -11.14 3.34 1.40
CA THR A 100 -10.74 4.73 1.62
C THR A 100 -11.38 5.29 2.89
N LYS A 101 -12.67 5.05 3.10
CA LYS A 101 -13.36 5.41 4.36
C LYS A 101 -12.75 4.69 5.56
N ALA A 102 -12.45 3.40 5.46
CA ALA A 102 -11.80 2.65 6.54
C ALA A 102 -10.41 3.20 6.85
N PHE A 103 -9.61 3.52 5.83
CA PHE A 103 -8.29 4.15 5.94
C PHE A 103 -8.38 5.52 6.63
N PHE A 104 -9.38 6.34 6.29
CA PHE A 104 -9.60 7.63 6.95
C PHE A 104 -10.23 7.51 8.34
N ASN A 105 -11.00 6.46 8.61
CA ASN A 105 -11.68 6.23 9.89
C ASN A 105 -10.87 5.38 10.86
N GLU A 106 -9.65 5.00 10.49
CA GLU A 106 -8.76 4.29 11.40
C GLU A 106 -8.55 5.12 12.67
N GLY A 107 -8.70 4.42 13.80
CA GLY A 107 -8.60 5.00 15.14
C GLY A 107 -7.16 5.37 15.49
N ILE A 108 -7.00 6.05 16.62
CA ILE A 108 -5.66 6.38 17.13
C ILE A 108 -4.96 5.06 17.54
N PRO A 109 -3.73 4.82 17.08
CA PRO A 109 -2.98 3.63 17.46
C PRO A 109 -2.84 3.48 18.97
N THR A 110 -2.93 2.24 19.42
CA THR A 110 -2.80 1.87 20.84
C THR A 110 -1.41 1.39 21.21
N THR A 111 -0.48 1.34 20.25
CA THR A 111 0.91 0.89 20.45
C THR A 111 1.89 1.89 19.83
N LEU A 112 3.11 1.97 20.40
CA LEU A 112 4.15 2.88 19.90
C LEU A 112 4.60 2.53 18.47
N ALA A 113 4.69 1.23 18.17
CA ALA A 113 5.03 0.73 16.82
C ALA A 113 3.97 1.15 15.79
N GLY A 114 2.69 1.20 16.18
CA GLY A 114 1.60 1.67 15.30
C GLY A 114 1.77 3.12 14.85
N PHE A 115 2.39 3.99 15.66
CA PHE A 115 2.69 5.37 15.24
C PHE A 115 3.89 5.48 14.28
N GLN A 116 4.73 4.46 14.18
CA GLN A 116 5.89 4.48 13.29
C GLN A 116 5.47 4.24 11.83
N GLY A 117 5.37 5.33 11.08
CA GLY A 117 5.00 5.30 9.66
C GLY A 117 3.50 5.33 9.40
N HIS A 118 2.68 5.62 10.42
CA HIS A 118 1.24 5.76 10.23
C HIS A 118 0.90 6.85 9.20
N HIS A 119 -0.11 6.61 8.38
CA HIS A 119 -0.62 7.54 7.36
C HIS A 119 -1.36 8.76 7.93
N LYS A 120 -2.01 8.63 9.10
CA LYS A 120 -2.93 9.64 9.64
C LYS A 120 -2.45 10.31 10.91
N TYR A 121 -1.76 9.60 11.80
CA TYR A 121 -1.42 10.13 13.12
C TYR A 121 0.10 10.23 13.35
N ARG A 122 0.50 11.24 14.11
CA ARG A 122 1.87 11.43 14.58
C ARG A 122 1.88 11.85 16.05
N LEU A 123 2.84 11.31 16.80
CA LEU A 123 3.10 11.71 18.18
C LEU A 123 3.95 12.97 18.24
N GLU A 124 3.61 13.88 19.15
CA GLU A 124 4.35 15.13 19.39
C GLU A 124 5.84 14.88 19.64
N HIS A 125 6.19 13.88 20.45
CA HIS A 125 7.58 13.57 20.80
C HIS A 125 8.38 12.96 19.64
N GLN A 126 7.71 12.42 18.62
CA GLN A 126 8.35 11.80 17.44
C GLN A 126 8.57 12.79 16.30
N LEU A 127 8.18 14.05 16.48
CA LEU A 127 8.46 15.09 15.49
C LEU A 127 9.96 15.39 15.49
N GLY A 128 10.59 15.25 14.33
CA GLY A 128 12.00 15.58 14.15
C GLY A 128 12.23 17.10 14.22
N LYS A 129 13.50 17.50 14.41
CA LYS A 129 13.92 18.92 14.47
C LYS A 129 13.43 19.77 13.29
N TYR A 130 13.29 19.16 12.11
CA TYR A 130 12.88 19.81 10.86
C TYR A 130 11.39 19.59 10.57
N SER A 131 10.57 19.46 11.59
CA SER A 131 9.12 19.31 11.46
C SER A 131 8.42 20.00 12.61
N ALA A 132 7.28 20.62 12.33
CA ALA A 132 6.47 21.28 13.35
C ALA A 132 4.98 21.11 13.08
N VAL A 133 4.18 21.24 14.13
CA VAL A 133 2.72 21.29 14.03
C VAL A 133 2.32 22.68 13.52
N TYR A 134 1.56 22.72 12.44
CA TYR A 134 0.98 23.94 11.88
C TYR A 134 -0.38 23.65 11.23
N PRO A 135 -1.44 24.41 11.54
CA PRO A 135 -1.47 25.66 12.33
C PRO A 135 -1.11 25.49 13.82
N LYS A 136 -0.71 26.58 14.52
CA LYS A 136 -0.28 26.49 15.93
C LYS A 136 -1.41 26.03 16.87
N ASP A 137 -2.64 26.29 16.47
CA ASP A 137 -3.90 25.91 17.10
C ASP A 137 -4.45 24.58 16.58
N SER A 138 -3.62 23.75 15.92
CA SER A 138 -4.04 22.44 15.41
C SER A 138 -4.70 21.60 16.49
N LYS A 139 -5.86 21.04 16.15
CA LYS A 139 -6.68 20.24 17.06
C LYS A 139 -5.92 18.97 17.47
N VAL A 140 -5.75 18.79 18.78
CA VAL A 140 -5.26 17.54 19.37
C VAL A 140 -6.29 16.44 19.10
N GLN A 141 -5.88 15.39 18.40
CA GLN A 141 -6.76 14.28 18.04
C GLN A 141 -6.99 13.34 19.23
N GLY A 142 -6.00 13.25 20.13
CA GLY A 142 -6.09 12.48 21.36
C GLY A 142 -4.76 12.42 22.09
N PHE A 143 -4.66 11.47 23.01
CA PHE A 143 -3.47 11.28 23.84
C PHE A 143 -3.04 9.81 23.82
N PHE A 144 -1.73 9.59 23.74
CA PHE A 144 -1.12 8.28 23.91
C PHE A 144 -0.04 8.40 24.97
N GLN A 145 -0.17 7.65 26.08
CA GLN A 145 0.76 7.71 27.22
C GLN A 145 1.00 9.15 27.73
N GLY A 146 -0.06 9.97 27.77
CA GLY A 146 0.01 11.37 28.19
C GLY A 146 0.66 12.34 27.18
N LYS A 147 1.06 11.87 25.98
CA LYS A 147 1.58 12.69 24.90
C LYS A 147 0.49 13.01 23.88
N LYS A 148 0.52 14.22 23.32
CA LYS A 148 -0.47 14.66 22.32
C LYS A 148 -0.25 13.94 21.00
N VAL A 149 -1.36 13.55 20.38
CA VAL A 149 -1.41 12.99 19.04
C VAL A 149 -2.00 14.04 18.11
N TYR A 150 -1.29 14.30 17.00
CA TYR A 150 -1.70 15.23 15.96
C TYR A 150 -2.01 14.48 14.67
N ASP A 151 -2.82 15.10 13.82
CA ASP A 151 -3.02 14.65 12.45
C ASP A 151 -1.73 14.88 11.65
N LYS A 152 -1.32 13.89 10.86
CA LYS A 152 -0.11 13.96 10.04
C LYS A 152 -0.19 15.12 9.04
N LYS A 153 -1.40 15.48 8.59
CA LYS A 153 -1.59 16.62 7.67
C LYS A 153 -1.19 17.97 8.29
N ASP A 154 -1.26 18.07 9.62
CA ASP A 154 -0.90 19.28 10.38
C ASP A 154 0.59 19.30 10.72
N ILE A 155 1.33 18.24 10.40
CA ILE A 155 2.79 18.21 10.55
C ILE A 155 3.43 18.73 9.27
N LYS A 156 4.10 19.88 9.36
CA LYS A 156 4.77 20.52 8.22
C LYS A 156 6.28 20.34 8.32
N PRO A 157 6.97 19.99 7.22
CA PRO A 157 8.42 20.02 7.19
C PRO A 157 8.92 21.47 7.26
N LEU A 158 10.01 21.68 7.99
CA LEU A 158 10.69 22.95 8.12
C LEU A 158 11.99 22.89 7.34
N HIS A 159 12.18 23.84 6.44
CA HIS A 159 13.41 23.98 5.67
C HIS A 159 14.13 25.26 6.04
N THR A 160 15.47 25.21 5.99
CA THR A 160 16.30 26.42 6.10
C THR A 160 16.14 27.25 4.83
N LYS A 161 16.45 28.56 4.90
CA LYS A 161 16.43 29.45 3.72
C LYS A 161 17.20 28.84 2.53
N SER A 162 18.39 28.31 2.78
CA SER A 162 19.21 27.69 1.73
C SER A 162 18.58 26.42 1.14
N SER A 163 17.82 25.64 1.92
CA SER A 163 17.11 24.46 1.42
C SER A 163 15.87 24.82 0.60
N TRP A 164 15.27 25.99 0.82
CA TRP A 164 14.16 26.49 0.00
C TRP A 164 14.61 27.08 -1.34
N LEU A 165 15.84 27.59 -1.40
CA LEU A 165 16.40 28.23 -2.60
C LEU A 165 17.09 27.24 -3.56
N ARG A 166 17.25 25.99 -3.15
CA ARG A 166 17.78 24.90 -3.97
C ARG A 166 16.64 24.21 -4.70
#